data_AF-A0A832CLD9-F1
#
_entry.id   AF-A0A832CLD9-F1
#
_cell.length_a   1.000
_cell.length_b   1.000
_cell.length_c   1.000
_cell.angle_alpha   90.00
_cell.angle_beta   90.00
_cell.angle_gamma   90.00
#
_symmetry.space_group_name_H-M   'P 1'
#
loop_
_entity.id
_entity.type
_entity.pdbx_description
1 polymer ?
#
loop_
_entity_poly.entity_id
_entity_poly.type
_entity_poly.pdbx_seq_one_letter_code
_entity_poly.pdbx_strand_id
1 'polypeptide(L)' 'SMGKVTFNHKAHQELLKDCKICHHKDEAGKEKDCGSCHTKDSKVKAKDAFHNNCQKCHKEMKKGPTGCKDCHKK' A
#
# COMPACT_ATOMS: atom_id res chain seq x y z
N SER A 1 -8.43 -2.52 17.34
CA SER A 1 -7.80 -2.66 16.01
C SER A 1 -8.58 -1.83 15.01
N MET A 2 -7.92 -1.16 14.06
CA MET A 2 -8.63 -0.55 12.92
C MET A 2 -9.07 -1.69 11.97
N GLY A 3 -10.23 -1.56 11.33
CA GLY A 3 -10.81 -2.62 10.49
C GLY A 3 -9.98 -2.98 9.27
N LYS A 4 -10.39 -4.04 8.55
CA LYS A 4 -9.74 -4.46 7.31
C LYS A 4 -9.85 -3.37 6.25
N VAL A 5 -8.76 -3.08 5.55
CA VAL A 5 -8.77 -2.20 4.37
C VAL A 5 -8.99 -3.05 3.13
N THR A 6 -9.98 -2.71 2.32
CA THR A 6 -10.15 -3.29 0.99
C THR A 6 -9.28 -2.52 0.00
N PHE A 7 -8.48 -3.23 -0.79
CA PHE A 7 -7.62 -2.65 -1.81
C PHE A 7 -8.02 -3.11 -3.21
N ASN A 8 -8.38 -2.17 -4.08
CA ASN A 8 -8.67 -2.47 -5.48
C ASN A 8 -7.36 -2.42 -6.28
N HIS A 9 -6.68 -3.56 -6.37
CA HIS A 9 -5.41 -3.68 -7.10
C HIS A 9 -5.56 -3.31 -8.59
N LYS A 10 -6.63 -3.76 -9.25
CA LYS A 10 -6.88 -3.51 -10.68
C LYS A 10 -6.93 -2.01 -10.99
N ALA A 11 -7.66 -1.23 -10.21
CA ALA A 11 -7.77 0.22 -10.41
C ALA A 11 -6.41 0.93 -10.28
N HIS A 12 -5.56 0.51 -9.33
CA HIS A 12 -4.23 1.10 -9.16
C HIS A 12 -3.28 0.68 -10.29
N GLN A 13 -3.34 -0.57 -10.72
CA GLN A 13 -2.56 -1.07 -11.84
C GLN A 13 -2.89 -0.33 -13.15
N GLU A 14 -4.18 -0.10 -13.45
CA GLU A 14 -4.62 0.62 -14.65
C GLU A 14 -4.21 2.10 -14.63
N LEU A 15 -4.27 2.73 -13.45
CA LEU A 15 -3.92 4.14 -13.27
C LEU A 15 -2.41 4.39 -13.32
N LEU A 16 -1.64 3.56 -12.62
CA LEU A 16 -0.22 3.80 -12.38
C LEU A 16 0.68 3.13 -13.41
N LYS A 17 0.27 1.97 -13.96
CA LYS A 17 0.99 1.20 -14.99
C LYS A 17 2.45 0.85 -14.65
N ASP A 18 2.88 1.07 -13.42
CA ASP A 18 4.20 0.73 -12.90
C ASP A 18 4.04 -0.02 -11.58
N CYS A 19 4.33 -1.33 -11.62
CA CYS A 19 4.27 -2.21 -10.47
C CYS A 19 5.27 -1.81 -9.38
N LYS A 20 6.42 -1.21 -9.75
CA LYS A 20 7.50 -0.87 -8.82
C LYS A 20 7.16 0.28 -7.89
N ILE A 21 6.08 1.04 -8.17
CA ILE A 21 5.56 2.05 -7.24
C ILE A 21 5.14 1.41 -5.91
N CYS A 22 4.61 0.18 -5.95
CA CYS A 22 4.23 -0.56 -4.73
C CYS A 22 5.19 -1.73 -4.45
N HIS A 23 5.50 -2.53 -5.47
CA HIS A 23 6.41 -3.67 -5.39
C HIS A 23 7.85 -3.19 -5.59
N HIS A 24 8.28 -2.30 -4.72
CA HIS A 24 9.51 -1.50 -4.84
C HIS A 24 10.84 -2.28 -4.72
N LYS A 25 10.77 -3.61 -4.56
CA LYS A 25 11.92 -4.52 -4.51
C LYS A 25 11.77 -5.74 -5.43
N ASP A 26 10.61 -5.91 -6.06
CA ASP A 26 10.35 -7.11 -6.84
C ASP A 26 10.63 -6.85 -8.33
N GLU A 27 10.97 -7.93 -9.02
CA GLU A 27 11.03 -7.93 -10.48
C GLU A 27 9.63 -8.11 -11.06
N ALA A 28 9.43 -7.56 -12.26
CA ALA A 28 8.14 -7.64 -12.94
C ALA A 28 7.70 -9.10 -13.13
N GLY A 29 6.48 -9.43 -12.69
CA GLY A 29 5.92 -10.78 -12.71
C GLY A 29 6.36 -11.68 -11.56
N LYS A 30 7.08 -11.13 -10.57
CA LYS A 30 7.52 -11.83 -9.34
C LYS A 30 7.13 -11.07 -8.07
N GLU A 31 6.08 -10.26 -8.16
CA GLU A 31 5.56 -9.43 -7.07
C GLU A 31 5.14 -10.27 -5.86
N LYS A 32 5.56 -9.85 -4.66
CA LYS A 32 5.22 -10.51 -3.39
C LYS A 32 4.32 -9.63 -2.54
N ASP A 33 3.67 -10.25 -1.57
CA ASP A 33 2.95 -9.49 -0.55
C ASP A 33 3.93 -8.70 0.33
N CYS A 34 3.47 -7.55 0.84
CA CYS A 34 4.32 -6.69 1.66
C CYS A 34 4.81 -7.41 2.93
N GLY A 35 4.02 -8.34 3.46
CA GLY A 35 4.28 -9.06 4.71
C GLY A 35 5.44 -10.05 4.62
N SER A 36 5.78 -10.52 3.42
CA SER A 36 6.97 -11.35 3.16
C SER A 36 8.27 -10.66 3.60
N CYS A 37 8.35 -9.33 3.52
CA CYS A 37 9.53 -8.54 3.90
C CYS A 37 9.28 -7.64 5.12
N HIS A 38 8.10 -7.04 5.23
CA HIS A 38 7.72 -6.11 6.30
C HIS A 38 7.14 -6.83 7.52
N THR A 39 7.91 -7.78 8.04
CA THR A 39 7.56 -8.63 9.19
C THR A 39 7.63 -7.87 10.52
N LYS A 40 7.28 -8.54 11.63
CA LYS A 40 7.38 -7.97 12.99
C LYS A 40 8.81 -7.60 13.39
N ASP A 41 9.80 -8.30 12.85
CA ASP A 41 11.23 -8.15 13.15
C ASP A 41 11.93 -7.20 12.17
N SER A 42 11.22 -6.77 11.12
CA SER A 42 11.74 -5.82 10.14
C SER A 42 11.81 -4.40 10.71
N LYS A 43 12.79 -3.61 10.23
CA LYS A 43 12.94 -2.19 10.61
C LYS A 43 11.69 -1.37 10.26
N VAL A 44 11.03 -1.69 9.16
CA VAL A 44 9.81 -1.04 8.70
C VAL A 44 8.70 -2.08 8.72
N LYS A 45 7.82 -1.99 9.71
CA LYS A 45 6.71 -2.93 9.88
C LYS A 45 5.65 -2.70 8.80
N ALA A 46 4.84 -3.73 8.51
CA ALA A 46 3.79 -3.66 7.50
C ALA A 46 2.85 -2.45 7.68
N LYS A 47 2.46 -2.14 8.92
CA LYS A 47 1.65 -0.97 9.23
C LYS A 47 2.28 0.33 8.71
N ASP A 48 3.56 0.53 8.97
CA ASP A 48 4.26 1.76 8.59
C ASP A 48 4.52 1.78 7.09
N ALA A 49 4.82 0.63 6.48
CA ALA A 49 4.93 0.48 5.03
C ALA A 49 3.64 0.89 4.31
N PHE A 50 2.47 0.43 4.78
CA PHE A 50 1.18 0.81 4.19
C PHE A 50 0.89 2.31 4.32
N HIS A 51 1.13 2.93 5.48
CA HIS A 51 0.89 4.37 5.63
C HIS A 51 1.89 5.21 4.81
N ASN A 52 3.16 4.79 4.75
CA ASN A 52 4.19 5.50 3.99
C ASN A 52 4.02 5.36 2.48
N ASN A 53 3.46 4.25 1.99
CA ASN A 53 3.24 4.06 0.56
C ASN A 53 1.84 4.58 0.15
N CYS A 54 0.78 4.03 0.73
CA CYS A 54 -0.60 4.31 0.31
C CYS A 54 -1.04 5.71 0.73
N GLN A 55 -0.96 6.04 2.03
CA GLN A 55 -1.49 7.30 2.53
C GLN A 55 -0.67 8.49 2.01
N LYS A 56 0.66 8.36 1.95
CA LYS A 56 1.54 9.42 1.43
C LYS A 56 1.28 9.69 -0.05
N CYS A 57 1.23 8.65 -0.89
CA CYS A 57 0.91 8.81 -2.31
C CYS A 57 -0.45 9.51 -2.51
N HIS A 58 -1.49 9.10 -1.77
CA HIS A 58 -2.80 9.75 -1.85
C HIS A 58 -2.77 11.23 -1.44
N LYS A 59 -1.98 11.58 -0.42
CA LYS A 59 -1.78 12.97 0.02
C LYS A 59 -1.05 13.79 -1.05
N GLU A 60 0.03 13.27 -1.60
CA GLU A 60 0.84 13.94 -2.63
C GLU A 60 0.06 14.16 -3.92
N MET A 61 -0.67 13.13 -4.37
CA MET A 61 -1.52 13.19 -5.56
C MET A 61 -2.82 13.96 -5.33
N LYS A 62 -3.13 14.31 -4.08
CA LYS A 62 -4.43 14.86 -3.65
C LYS A 62 -5.61 14.03 -4.18
N LYS A 63 -5.44 12.71 -4.21
CA LYS A 63 -6.40 11.75 -4.76
C LYS A 63 -6.45 10.50 -3.89
N GLY A 64 -7.65 9.98 -3.65
CA GLY A 64 -7.85 8.81 -2.79
C GLY A 64 -7.99 9.16 -1.30
N PRO A 65 -8.31 8.15 -0.46
CA PRO A 65 -8.54 8.34 0.96
C PRO A 65 -7.25 8.68 1.71
N THR A 66 -7.32 9.67 2.61
CA THR A 66 -6.17 10.10 3.43
C THR A 66 -6.44 10.05 4.92
N GLY A 67 -7.71 10.09 5.34
CA GLY A 67 -8.11 9.94 6.74
C GLY A 67 -8.13 8.49 7.21
N CYS A 68 -7.95 8.29 8.51
CA CYS A 68 -7.86 6.96 9.11
C CYS A 68 -9.12 6.11 8.84
N LYS A 69 -10.30 6.72 8.94
CA LYS A 69 -11.60 6.04 8.74
C LYS A 69 -11.99 5.94 7.27
N ASP A 70 -11.31 6.66 6.38
CA ASP A 70 -11.59 6.62 4.94
C ASP A 70 -11.05 5.34 4.31
N CYS A 71 -9.90 4.85 4.81
CA CYS A 71 -9.34 3.56 4.45
C CYS A 71 -9.91 2.42 5.31
N HIS A 72 -9.99 2.62 6.62
CA HIS A 72 -10.48 1.61 7.57
C HIS A 72 -11.98 1.76 7.80
N LYS A 73 -12.77 1.67 6.73
CA LYS A 73 -14.23 1.66 6.83
C LYS A 73 -14.66 0.43 7.64
N LYS A 74 -15.65 0.64 8.52
CA LYS A 74 -16.29 -0.45 9.26
C LYS A 74 -17.32 -1.13 8.38
#